data_AF-T1BMC9-F1
#
_entry.id   AF-T1BMC9-F1
#
_cell.length_a   1.000
_cell.length_b   1.000
_cell.length_c   1.000
_cell.angle_alpha   90.00
_cell.angle_beta   90.00
_cell.angle_gamma   90.00
#
_symmetry.space_group_name_H-M   'P 1'
#
loop_
_entity.id
_entity.type
_entity.pdbx_description
1 polymer ?
#
loop_
_entity_poly.entity_id
_entity_poly.type
_entity_poly.pdbx_seq_one_letter_code
_entity_poly.pdbx_strand_id
1 'polypeptide(L)'
;AWYLAGQIDGSVRTYRVARITKLEVRAETFTRPDGFDLAAYWRQATERLDAQLNARSARIRVSPQGLKVLPHAVNPYVWKRAIVADAADSEGWRAVTLPVGNERLAQYDLLRLGPELEVIEPAALREEMARTAARLARIYDVAAEPRT
;
A
#
# COMPACT_ATOMS: atom_id res chain seq x y z
N ALA A 1 -10.21 -2.24 13.47
CA ALA A 1 -11.66 -2.36 13.21
C ALA A 1 -12.03 -3.84 13.26
N TRP A 2 -13.24 -4.19 13.74
CA TRP A 2 -13.69 -5.58 13.86
C TRP A 2 -14.36 -6.10 12.58
N TYR A 3 -14.10 -7.38 12.25
CA TYR A 3 -14.66 -8.10 11.10
C TYR A 3 -15.23 -9.45 11.54
N LEU A 4 -16.29 -9.88 10.87
CA LEU A 4 -17.01 -11.13 11.09
C LEU A 4 -16.84 -12.03 9.84
N ALA A 5 -16.53 -13.31 10.04
CA ALA A 5 -16.64 -14.33 9.00
C ALA A 5 -17.98 -15.05 9.18
N GLY A 6 -18.83 -15.05 8.16
CA GLY A 6 -20.15 -15.68 8.19
C GLY A 6 -20.40 -16.54 6.95
N GLN A 7 -21.00 -17.71 7.14
CA GLN A 7 -21.39 -18.57 6.03
C GLN A 7 -22.75 -18.15 5.47
N ILE A 8 -22.85 -18.11 4.14
CA ILE A 8 -24.10 -17.91 3.40
C ILE A 8 -24.01 -18.71 2.10
N ASP A 9 -25.06 -19.48 1.80
CA ASP A 9 -25.17 -20.32 0.60
C ASP A 9 -23.92 -21.20 0.35
N GLY A 10 -23.43 -21.83 1.42
CA GLY A 10 -22.22 -22.69 1.36
C GLY A 10 -20.88 -21.94 1.28
N SER A 11 -20.88 -20.62 1.16
CA SER A 11 -19.66 -19.78 1.05
C SER A 11 -19.39 -18.96 2.31
N VAL A 12 -18.12 -18.81 2.71
CA VAL A 12 -17.74 -17.94 3.84
C VAL A 12 -17.42 -16.54 3.34
N ARG A 13 -18.13 -15.53 3.86
CA ARG A 13 -17.97 -14.10 3.52
C ARG A 13 -17.50 -13.29 4.73
N THR A 14 -16.77 -12.22 4.45
CA THR A 14 -16.29 -11.25 5.44
C THR A 14 -17.21 -10.04 5.51
N TYR A 15 -17.66 -9.69 6.71
CA TYR A 15 -18.47 -8.51 6.99
C TYR A 15 -17.72 -7.58 7.94
N ARG A 16 -17.69 -6.27 7.62
CA ARG A 16 -17.16 -5.27 8.56
C ARG A 16 -18.23 -4.96 9.59
N VAL A 17 -17.96 -5.22 10.87
CA VAL A 17 -18.97 -5.08 11.94
C VAL A 17 -19.55 -3.67 11.99
N ALA A 18 -18.70 -2.65 11.83
CA ALA A 18 -19.12 -1.25 11.80
C ALA A 18 -20.01 -0.86 10.59
N ARG A 19 -20.21 -1.75 9.61
CA ARG A 19 -21.12 -1.55 8.46
C ARG A 19 -22.44 -2.32 8.61
N ILE A 20 -22.64 -3.06 9.70
CA ILE A 20 -23.90 -3.76 9.97
C ILE A 20 -24.92 -2.72 10.45
N THR A 21 -25.95 -2.49 9.65
CA THR A 21 -27.02 -1.52 9.96
C THR A 21 -28.18 -2.14 10.76
N LYS A 22 -28.42 -3.45 10.58
CA LYS A 22 -29.40 -4.23 11.34
C LYS A 22 -28.84 -5.63 11.59
N LEU A 23 -29.05 -6.15 12.80
CA LEU A 23 -28.74 -7.52 13.19
C LEU A 23 -29.98 -8.09 13.89
N GLU A 24 -30.43 -9.27 13.47
CA GLU A 24 -31.59 -9.94 14.05
C GLU A 24 -31.22 -11.40 14.34
N VAL A 25 -31.28 -11.79 15.60
CA VAL A 25 -31.00 -13.17 16.02
C VAL A 25 -32.25 -14.01 15.76
N ARG A 26 -32.09 -15.13 15.05
CA ARG A 26 -33.18 -16.05 14.78
C ARG A 26 -33.07 -17.33 15.61
N ALA A 27 -34.13 -18.13 15.62
CA ALA A 27 -34.18 -19.37 16.39
C ALA A 27 -33.40 -20.51 15.74
N GLU A 28 -33.15 -20.43 14.43
CA GLU A 28 -32.39 -21.40 13.67
C GLU A 28 -30.94 -21.47 14.17
N THR A 29 -30.45 -22.70 14.35
CA THR A 29 -29.07 -22.98 14.75
C THR A 29 -28.23 -23.39 13.54
N PHE A 30 -26.91 -23.38 13.71
CA PHE A 30 -25.98 -23.85 12.70
C PHE A 30 -24.86 -24.64 13.34
N THR A 31 -24.29 -25.57 12.57
CA THR A 31 -23.03 -26.24 12.92
C THR A 31 -21.90 -25.55 12.19
N ARG A 32 -20.82 -25.25 12.90
CA ARG A 32 -19.60 -24.72 12.26
C ARG A 32 -19.08 -25.76 11.26
N PRO A 33 -18.74 -25.39 10.02
CA PRO A 33 -18.22 -26.33 9.03
C PRO A 33 -16.97 -27.05 9.55
N ASP A 34 -16.93 -28.36 9.34
CA ASP A 34 -15.77 -29.18 9.67
C ASP A 34 -14.54 -28.70 8.90
N GLY A 35 -13.40 -28.60 9.61
CA GLY A 35 -12.16 -28.11 9.03
C GLY A 35 -12.08 -26.61 8.78
N PHE A 36 -13.07 -25.80 9.17
CA PHE A 36 -12.97 -24.34 9.05
C PHE A 36 -11.93 -23.76 10.03
N ASP A 37 -10.76 -23.39 9.49
CA ASP A 37 -9.73 -22.63 10.19
C ASP A 37 -9.91 -21.12 9.97
N LEU A 38 -10.37 -20.43 11.02
CA LEU A 38 -10.59 -18.99 11.02
C LEU A 38 -9.27 -18.21 10.84
N ALA A 39 -8.16 -18.70 11.40
CA ALA A 39 -6.86 -18.04 11.26
C ALA A 39 -6.35 -18.14 9.83
N ALA A 40 -6.46 -19.32 9.19
CA ALA A 40 -6.15 -19.49 7.78
C ALA A 40 -7.04 -18.64 6.88
N TYR A 41 -8.35 -18.59 7.16
CA TYR A 41 -9.29 -17.74 6.45
C TYR A 41 -8.87 -16.26 6.49
N TRP A 42 -8.51 -15.75 7.68
CA TRP A 42 -8.09 -14.36 7.82
C TRP A 42 -6.77 -14.06 7.12
N ARG A 43 -5.79 -14.97 7.15
CA ARG A 43 -4.55 -14.81 6.39
C ARG A 43 -4.86 -14.67 4.89
N GLN A 44 -5.65 -15.59 4.33
CA GLN A 44 -6.03 -15.54 2.91
C GLN A 44 -6.90 -14.33 2.55
N ALA A 45 -7.80 -13.90 3.43
CA ALA A 45 -8.61 -12.71 3.21
C ALA A 45 -7.75 -11.44 3.18
N THR A 46 -6.75 -11.35 4.06
CA THR A 46 -5.81 -10.22 4.12
C THR A 46 -4.91 -10.20 2.89
N GLU A 47 -4.35 -11.34 2.50
CA GLU A 47 -3.52 -11.45 1.29
C GLU A 47 -4.29 -11.06 0.01
N ARG A 48 -5.53 -11.53 -0.12
CA ARG A 48 -6.40 -11.14 -1.25
C ARG A 48 -6.69 -9.64 -1.25
N LEU A 49 -6.99 -9.07 -0.09
CA LEU A 49 -7.22 -7.64 0.04
C LEU A 49 -5.98 -6.83 -0.35
N ASP A 50 -4.80 -7.20 0.15
CA ASP A 50 -3.56 -6.51 -0.19
C ASP A 50 -3.22 -6.62 -1.68
N ALA A 51 -3.47 -7.78 -2.30
CA ALA A 51 -3.28 -7.98 -3.74
C ALA A 51 -4.23 -7.12 -4.57
N GLN A 52 -5.50 -7.01 -4.17
CA GLN A 52 -6.48 -6.13 -4.81
C GLN A 52 -6.11 -4.66 -4.62
N LEU A 53 -5.71 -4.29 -3.40
CA LEU A 53 -5.32 -2.93 -3.07
C LEU A 53 -4.05 -2.52 -3.81
N ASN A 54 -3.12 -3.42 -4.11
CA ASN A 54 -1.83 -3.14 -4.74
C ASN A 54 -1.68 -3.86 -6.10
N ALA A 55 -2.73 -3.80 -6.93
CA ALA A 55 -2.79 -4.53 -8.19
C ALA A 55 -1.93 -3.93 -9.33
N ARG A 56 -1.41 -2.72 -9.16
CA ARG A 56 -0.54 -2.05 -10.14
C ARG A 56 0.91 -2.14 -9.67
N SER A 57 1.85 -1.74 -10.52
CA SER A 57 3.26 -1.64 -10.16
C SER A 57 3.81 -0.26 -10.51
N ALA A 58 4.75 0.22 -9.69
CA ALA A 58 5.56 1.39 -10.00
C ALA A 58 7.01 0.96 -10.20
N ARG A 59 7.68 1.60 -11.16
CA ARG A 59 9.11 1.49 -11.38
C ARG A 59 9.75 2.78 -10.89
N ILE A 60 10.66 2.64 -9.95
CA ILE A 60 11.40 3.75 -9.34
C ILE A 60 12.89 3.53 -9.51
N ARG A 61 13.69 4.58 -9.34
CA ARG A 61 15.10 4.44 -8.98
C ARG A 61 15.32 5.01 -7.58
N VAL A 62 16.16 4.35 -6.80
CA VAL A 62 16.49 4.74 -5.44
C VAL A 62 17.99 4.81 -5.26
N SER A 63 18.44 5.80 -4.50
CA SER A 63 19.84 5.92 -4.12
C SER A 63 20.24 4.81 -3.13
N PRO A 64 21.55 4.65 -2.83
CA PRO A 64 22.00 3.76 -1.75
C PRO A 64 21.38 4.07 -0.39
N GLN A 65 21.10 5.35 -0.09
CA GLN A 65 20.44 5.75 1.15
C GLN A 65 18.94 5.48 1.09
N GLY A 66 18.29 5.78 -0.04
CA GLY A 66 16.89 5.48 -0.28
C GLY A 66 16.59 3.99 -0.11
N LEU A 67 17.48 3.11 -0.59
CA LEU A 67 17.32 1.66 -0.45
C LEU A 67 17.33 1.18 1.01
N LYS A 68 18.06 1.86 1.91
CA LYS A 68 18.05 1.55 3.35
C LYS A 68 16.75 1.99 4.03
N VAL A 69 16.16 3.08 3.56
CA VAL A 69 14.94 3.68 4.15
C VAL A 69 13.67 3.05 3.57
N LEU A 70 13.70 2.63 2.31
CA LEU A 70 12.55 2.11 1.57
C LEU A 70 11.75 1.02 2.33
N PRO A 71 12.37 0.02 2.99
CA PRO A 71 11.64 -1.01 3.74
C PRO A 71 10.80 -0.48 4.91
N HIS A 72 11.15 0.72 5.41
CA HIS A 72 10.45 1.39 6.50
C HIS A 72 9.46 2.47 6.02
N ALA A 73 9.62 2.92 4.77
CA ALA A 73 8.77 3.94 4.17
C ALA A 73 7.48 3.36 3.59
N VAL A 74 7.52 2.13 3.06
CA VAL A 74 6.37 1.46 2.43
C VAL A 74 5.78 0.37 3.31
N ASN A 75 4.54 -0.04 3.02
CA ASN A 75 3.90 -1.16 3.71
C ASN A 75 4.73 -2.46 3.54
N PRO A 76 4.87 -3.31 4.59
CA PRO A 76 5.55 -4.60 4.50
C PRO A 76 5.11 -5.51 3.34
N TYR A 77 3.84 -5.47 2.93
CA TYR A 77 3.34 -6.20 1.76
C TYR A 77 4.04 -5.76 0.48
N VAL A 78 4.24 -4.44 0.31
CA VAL A 78 4.89 -3.82 -0.83
C VAL A 78 6.37 -4.19 -0.85
N TRP A 79 7.07 -4.01 0.27
CA TRP A 79 8.49 -4.31 0.36
C TRP A 79 8.81 -5.80 0.09
N LYS A 80 8.04 -6.72 0.66
CA LYS A 80 8.23 -8.17 0.43
C LYS A 80 8.09 -8.59 -1.04
N ARG A 81 7.44 -7.77 -1.86
CA ARG A 81 7.20 -8.01 -3.29
C ARG A 81 7.98 -7.04 -4.19
N ALA A 82 8.81 -6.18 -3.60
CA ALA A 82 9.68 -5.31 -4.35
C ALA A 82 10.79 -6.13 -5.01
N ILE A 83 11.07 -5.83 -6.27
CA ILE A 83 12.15 -6.42 -7.06
C ILE A 83 13.19 -5.33 -7.23
N VAL A 84 14.34 -5.52 -6.59
CA VAL A 84 15.49 -4.61 -6.68
C VAL A 84 16.42 -5.14 -7.77
N ALA A 85 16.79 -4.29 -8.73
CA ALA A 85 17.75 -4.64 -9.76
C ALA A 85 19.14 -4.89 -9.15
N ASP A 86 19.87 -5.87 -9.68
CA ASP A 86 21.24 -6.18 -9.25
C ASP A 86 22.24 -5.10 -9.69
N ALA A 87 22.03 -4.53 -10.88
CA ALA A 87 22.87 -3.46 -11.38
C ALA A 87 22.49 -2.13 -10.73
N ALA A 88 23.51 -1.40 -10.28
CA ALA A 88 23.40 0.02 -9.98
C ALA A 88 23.97 0.84 -11.14
N ASP A 89 23.51 2.07 -11.29
CA ASP A 89 24.12 3.03 -12.22
C ASP A 89 25.45 3.60 -11.66
N SER A 90 26.07 4.52 -12.40
CA SER A 90 27.35 5.14 -12.02
C SER A 90 27.30 5.92 -10.71
N GLU A 91 26.11 6.32 -10.25
CA GLU A 91 25.90 7.04 -9.00
C GLU A 91 25.45 6.11 -7.86
N GLY A 92 25.39 4.80 -8.12
CA GLY A 92 24.98 3.79 -7.16
C GLY A 92 23.46 3.67 -7.01
N TRP A 93 22.66 4.34 -7.85
CA TRP A 93 21.22 4.21 -7.81
C TRP A 93 20.76 2.89 -8.45
N ARG A 94 19.72 2.30 -7.89
CA ARG A 94 19.14 1.04 -8.37
C ARG A 94 17.70 1.20 -8.79
N ALA A 95 17.33 0.55 -9.89
CA ALA A 95 15.94 0.40 -10.25
C ALA A 95 15.24 -0.55 -9.28
N VAL A 96 14.02 -0.19 -8.87
CA VAL A 96 13.15 -1.04 -8.04
C VAL A 96 11.76 -1.05 -8.66
N THR A 97 11.19 -2.25 -8.80
CA THR A 97 9.78 -2.42 -9.18
C THR A 97 9.03 -2.87 -7.94
N LEU A 98 7.99 -2.15 -7.55
CA LEU A 98 7.19 -2.47 -6.37
C LEU A 98 5.70 -2.38 -6.68
N PRO A 99 4.86 -3.19 -6.00
CA PRO A 99 3.42 -3.09 -6.20
C PRO A 99 2.92 -1.79 -5.58
N VAL A 100 2.03 -1.10 -6.29
CA VAL A 100 1.35 0.09 -5.84
C VAL A 100 -0.14 -0.07 -5.98
N GLY A 101 -0.85 0.54 -5.05
CA GLY A 101 -2.29 0.56 -5.06
C GLY A 101 -2.87 1.82 -5.63
N ASN A 102 -3.44 2.60 -4.72
CA ASN A 102 -3.90 3.94 -4.99
C ASN A 102 -2.70 4.85 -5.26
N GLU A 103 -2.65 5.48 -6.44
CA GLU A 103 -1.58 6.40 -6.84
C GLU A 103 -1.34 7.52 -5.82
N ARG A 104 -2.38 8.03 -5.16
CA ARG A 104 -2.26 9.04 -4.11
C ARG A 104 -1.59 8.49 -2.85
N LEU A 105 -1.92 7.26 -2.44
CA LEU A 105 -1.24 6.63 -1.29
C LEU A 105 0.20 6.29 -1.63
N ALA A 106 0.45 5.75 -2.82
CA ALA A 106 1.79 5.49 -3.32
C ALA A 106 2.63 6.76 -3.34
N GLN A 107 2.07 7.87 -3.82
CA GLN A 107 2.72 9.17 -3.78
C GLN A 107 3.12 9.55 -2.34
N TYR A 108 2.20 9.47 -1.36
CA TYR A 108 2.52 9.81 0.02
C TYR A 108 3.63 8.93 0.60
N ASP A 109 3.58 7.62 0.38
CA ASP A 109 4.58 6.68 0.89
C ASP A 109 5.95 6.95 0.27
N LEU A 110 6.02 7.13 -1.05
CA LEU A 110 7.27 7.36 -1.77
C LEU A 110 7.87 8.74 -1.51
N LEU A 111 7.05 9.77 -1.29
CA LEU A 111 7.51 11.13 -0.98
C LEU A 111 8.28 11.20 0.35
N ARG A 112 8.07 10.24 1.26
CA ARG A 112 8.83 10.14 2.53
C ARG A 112 10.32 9.88 2.32
N LEU A 113 10.72 9.36 1.16
CA LEU A 113 12.12 9.20 0.78
C LEU A 113 12.76 10.51 0.28
N GLY A 114 11.98 11.56 0.05
CA GLY A 114 12.48 12.84 -0.40
C GLY A 114 13.31 12.72 -1.69
N PRO A 115 14.52 13.30 -1.74
CA PRO A 115 15.37 13.27 -2.94
C PRO A 115 16.07 11.92 -3.17
N GLU A 116 15.91 10.94 -2.28
CA GLU A 116 16.56 9.62 -2.40
C GLU A 116 15.79 8.63 -3.31
N LEU A 117 14.74 9.11 -3.96
CA LEU A 117 13.87 8.34 -4.84
C LEU A 117 13.42 9.18 -6.03
N GLU A 118 13.38 8.56 -7.20
CA GLU A 118 12.71 9.08 -8.39
C GLU A 118 11.73 8.05 -8.95
N VAL A 119 10.50 8.47 -9.22
CA VAL A 119 9.51 7.65 -9.93
C VAL A 119 9.79 7.72 -11.42
N ILE A 120 9.93 6.55 -12.06
CA ILE A 120 10.08 6.43 -13.51
C ILE A 120 8.72 6.14 -14.16
N GLU A 121 7.97 5.18 -13.61
CA GLU A 121 6.64 4.76 -14.06
C GLU A 121 5.71 4.45 -12.87
N PRO A 122 4.39 4.61 -13.03
CA PRO A 122 3.70 5.14 -14.21
C PRO A 122 3.87 6.67 -14.34
N ALA A 123 3.70 7.20 -15.55
CA ALA A 123 3.83 8.63 -15.83
C ALA A 123 2.94 9.49 -14.94
N ALA A 124 1.69 9.07 -14.71
CA ALA A 124 0.75 9.76 -13.82
C ALA A 124 1.30 9.95 -12.39
N LEU A 125 1.93 8.91 -11.84
CA LEU A 125 2.56 9.00 -10.51
C LEU A 125 3.77 9.93 -10.52
N ARG A 126 4.61 9.86 -11.56
CA ARG A 126 5.76 10.77 -11.73
C ARG A 126 5.32 12.22 -11.82
N GLU A 127 4.25 12.50 -12.55
CA GLU A 127 3.68 13.84 -12.66
C GLU A 127 3.13 14.36 -11.33
N GLU A 128 2.43 13.53 -10.54
CA GLU A 128 1.97 13.90 -9.20
C GLU A 128 3.12 14.16 -8.22
N MET A 129 4.20 13.37 -8.33
CA MET A 129 5.43 13.61 -7.57
C MET A 129 6.05 14.96 -7.94
N ALA A 130 6.17 15.27 -9.24
CA ALA A 130 6.70 16.55 -9.71
C ALA A 130 5.85 17.75 -9.26
N ARG A 131 4.51 17.66 -9.39
CA ARG A 131 3.58 18.68 -8.88
C ARG A 131 3.77 18.94 -7.39
N THR A 132 3.95 17.87 -6.61
CA THR A 132 4.10 17.98 -5.16
C THR A 132 5.47 18.49 -4.76
N ALA A 133 6.54 18.05 -5.41
CA ALA A 133 7.88 18.60 -5.21
C ALA A 133 7.92 20.11 -5.50
N ALA A 134 7.32 20.56 -6.60
CA ALA A 134 7.22 21.98 -6.92
C ALA A 134 6.37 22.77 -5.91
N ARG A 135 5.35 22.14 -5.30
CA ARG A 135 4.58 22.75 -4.21
C ARG A 135 5.41 22.83 -2.92
N LEU A 136 6.15 21.79 -2.57
CA LEU A 136 7.04 21.77 -1.41
C LEU A 136 8.15 22.81 -1.53
N ALA A 137 8.77 22.92 -2.71
CA ALA A 137 9.79 23.93 -2.98
C ALA A 137 9.25 25.35 -2.76
N ARG A 138 8.01 25.64 -3.17
CA ARG A 138 7.35 26.93 -2.91
C ARG A 138 6.99 27.16 -1.44
N ILE A 139 6.70 26.09 -0.68
CA ILE A 139 6.37 26.21 0.76
C ILE A 139 7.63 26.52 1.56
N TYR A 140 8.75 25.89 1.19
CA TYR A 140 10.04 26.03 1.87
C TYR A 140 10.99 26.98 1.13
N ASP A 141 10.44 27.88 0.31
CA ASP A 141 11.21 28.96 -0.28
C ASP A 141 11.59 29.95 0.83
N VAL A 142 12.84 29.88 1.26
CA VAL A 142 13.38 30.70 2.36
C VAL A 142 13.44 32.20 2.03
N ALA A 143 13.29 32.58 0.76
CA ALA A 143 13.15 33.98 0.36
C ALA A 143 11.72 34.51 0.57
N ALA A 144 10.72 33.64 0.74
CA ALA A 144 9.34 34.03 1.00
C ALA A 144 9.06 34.08 2.51
N GLU A 145 8.26 35.05 2.96
CA GLU A 145 7.83 35.10 4.36
C GLU A 145 6.94 33.88 4.70
N PRO A 146 7.09 33.28 5.91
CA PRO A 146 6.23 32.20 6.35
C PRO A 146 4.77 32.63 6.34
N ARG A 147 3.89 31.81 5.74
CA ARG A 147 2.45 32.03 5.81
C ARG A 147 1.97 31.79 7.24
N THR A 148 1.54 32.84 7.91
CA THR A 148 0.92 32.83 9.25
C THR A 148 -0.58 32.60 9.17
#